data_AF-A0A132A433-F1
#
_entry.id   AF-A0A132A433-F1
#
_cell.length_a   1.000
_cell.length_b   1.000
_cell.length_c   1.000
_cell.angle_alpha   90.00
_cell.angle_beta   90.00
_cell.angle_gamma   90.00
#
_symmetry.space_group_name_H-M   'P 1'
#
loop_
_entity.id
_entity.type
_entity.pdbx_description
1 polymer ?
#
loop_
_entity_poly.entity_id
_entity_poly.type
_entity_poly.pdbx_seq_one_letter_code
_entity_poly.pdbx_strand_id
1 'polypeptide(L)'
;MILIDHKPEDVVLVFGNFDPELIEHRRKYFRNASELIIHENFTAADDDIRNDISYDYKKRRSYDIGLIKFDEKIETDVFVDTIDLADSVEDMSKLNCFAIGYGQRYDVLEPVQYTPGLDELREVRLPWLEPEICARLFYEYQYPQQLCFGYKQSWHDCRPPKQVGRGDSGGPLVCRPEAPMESCFIFKFLLYGVITSARQMYTNEWSDVAITTTSSIVFHRSWISRHAKILFMK
;
A
#
# COMPACT_ATOMS: atom_id res chain seq x y z
N MET A 1 -8.64 -2.06 2.59
CA MET A 1 -9.97 -1.43 2.69
C MET A 1 -10.73 -1.80 1.44
N ILE A 2 -11.83 -2.54 1.54
CA ILE A 2 -12.63 -2.93 0.37
C ILE A 2 -13.74 -1.88 0.24
N LEU A 3 -13.56 -0.90 -0.64
CA LEU A 3 -14.50 0.22 -0.83
C LEU A 3 -15.78 -0.17 -1.60
N ILE A 4 -15.87 -1.40 -2.11
CA ILE A 4 -16.92 -1.83 -3.05
C ILE A 4 -18.27 -2.06 -2.36
N ASP A 5 -18.24 -2.44 -1.08
CA ASP A 5 -19.45 -2.72 -0.29
C ASP A 5 -19.97 -1.51 0.49
N HIS A 6 -19.28 -0.37 0.37
CA HIS A 6 -19.62 0.86 1.08
C HIS A 6 -20.20 1.89 0.14
N LYS A 7 -21.23 2.59 0.60
CA LYS A 7 -21.65 3.83 -0.05
C LYS A 7 -20.75 4.98 0.42
N PRO A 8 -20.59 6.05 -0.36
CA PRO A 8 -19.79 7.21 0.07
C PRO A 8 -20.21 7.74 1.45
N GLU A 9 -21.51 7.77 1.75
CA GLU A 9 -22.06 8.21 3.04
C GLU A 9 -21.61 7.38 4.26
N ASP A 10 -21.12 6.16 4.05
CA ASP A 10 -20.62 5.27 5.11
C ASP A 10 -19.13 5.49 5.41
N VAL A 11 -18.45 6.34 4.63
CA VAL A 11 -16.99 6.50 4.67
C VAL A 11 -16.62 7.86 5.25
N VAL A 12 -16.02 7.82 6.43
CA VAL A 12 -15.38 8.98 7.08
C VAL A 12 -13.87 8.82 7.03
N LEU A 13 -13.20 9.86 6.55
CA LEU A 13 -11.75 9.94 6.45
C LEU A 13 -11.19 10.76 7.59
N VAL A 14 -10.08 10.31 8.13
CA VAL A 14 -9.39 10.95 9.25
C VAL A 14 -7.95 11.26 8.83
N PHE A 15 -7.57 12.53 8.91
CA PHE A 15 -6.23 13.02 8.58
C PHE A 15 -5.54 13.57 9.83
N GLY A 16 -4.20 13.54 9.84
CA GLY A 16 -3.38 14.04 10.96
C GLY A 16 -3.34 13.10 12.17
N ASN A 17 -3.90 11.89 12.05
CA ASN A 17 -3.81 10.88 13.10
C ASN A 17 -2.40 10.27 13.07
N PHE A 18 -1.62 10.47 14.13
CA PHE A 18 -0.26 9.91 14.29
C PHE A 18 -0.10 9.22 15.64
N ASP A 19 -0.34 9.93 16.74
CA ASP A 19 -0.24 9.43 18.11
C ASP A 19 -1.41 9.96 18.96
N PRO A 20 -2.31 9.10 19.49
CA PRO A 20 -3.43 9.54 20.31
C PRO A 20 -3.05 9.97 21.73
N GLU A 21 -1.85 9.63 22.22
CA GLU A 21 -1.39 9.98 23.57
C GLU A 21 -0.84 11.41 23.65
N LEU A 22 -0.36 11.98 22.54
CA LEU A 22 0.19 13.33 22.48
C LEU A 22 -0.88 14.38 22.15
N ILE A 23 -1.06 15.38 23.03
CA ILE A 23 -2.09 16.44 22.91
C ILE A 23 -1.97 17.22 21.59
N GLU A 24 -0.76 17.46 21.11
CA GLU A 24 -0.49 18.18 19.86
C GLU A 24 -0.87 17.36 18.62
N HIS A 25 -0.83 16.03 18.69
CA HIS A 25 -1.23 15.09 17.65
C HIS A 25 -2.74 14.74 17.69
N ARG A 26 -3.52 15.39 18.56
CA ARG A 26 -4.99 15.26 18.58
C ARG A 26 -5.69 16.07 17.50
N ARG A 27 -5.00 16.91 16.72
CA ARG A 27 -5.60 17.62 15.59
C ARG A 27 -5.92 16.63 14.47
N LYS A 28 -7.15 16.13 14.52
CA LYS A 28 -7.74 15.27 13.50
C LYS A 28 -8.65 16.09 12.61
N TYR A 29 -8.47 15.95 11.31
CA TYR A 29 -9.37 16.52 10.33
C TYR A 29 -10.26 15.41 9.79
N PHE A 30 -11.57 15.67 9.78
CA PHE A 30 -12.57 14.72 9.33
C PHE A 30 -13.16 15.19 8.00
N ARG A 31 -13.35 14.26 7.06
CA ARG A 31 -14.08 14.49 5.82
C ARG A 31 -14.98 13.31 5.53
N ASN A 32 -16.16 13.57 4.96
CA ASN A 32 -16.98 12.50 4.44
C ASN A 32 -16.61 12.25 2.98
N ALA A 33 -16.74 11.01 2.52
CA ALA A 33 -16.65 10.75 1.10
C ALA A 33 -17.92 11.28 0.41
N SER A 34 -17.74 12.09 -0.63
CA SER A 34 -18.81 12.49 -1.55
C SER A 34 -18.96 11.51 -2.71
N GLU A 35 -17.86 10.84 -3.08
CA GLU A 35 -17.80 9.97 -4.25
C GLU A 35 -16.68 8.93 -4.06
N LEU A 36 -16.97 7.69 -4.45
CA LEU A 36 -15.99 6.60 -4.53
C LEU A 36 -15.80 6.26 -6.01
N ILE A 37 -14.60 6.42 -6.53
CA ILE A 37 -14.25 6.16 -7.93
C ILE A 37 -13.36 4.93 -7.96
N ILE A 38 -13.93 3.78 -8.35
CA ILE A 38 -13.20 2.52 -8.48
C ILE A 38 -12.73 2.36 -9.93
N HIS A 39 -11.54 1.79 -10.12
CA HIS A 39 -10.99 1.55 -11.46
C HIS A 39 -11.93 0.68 -12.30
N GLU A 40 -12.26 1.09 -13.53
CA GLU A 40 -13.31 0.44 -14.36
C GLU A 40 -13.02 -1.02 -14.71
N ASN A 41 -11.74 -1.38 -14.77
CA ASN A 41 -11.28 -2.76 -15.01
C ASN A 41 -11.19 -3.62 -13.74
N PHE A 42 -11.47 -3.06 -12.57
CA PHE A 42 -11.54 -3.83 -11.33
C PHE A 42 -12.78 -4.72 -11.35
N THR A 43 -12.59 -6.01 -11.12
CA THR A 43 -13.69 -6.98 -10.96
C THR A 43 -13.77 -7.40 -9.50
N ALA A 44 -14.90 -7.12 -8.84
CA ALA A 44 -15.18 -7.74 -7.53
C ALA A 44 -15.31 -9.25 -7.76
N ALA A 45 -14.89 -10.05 -6.76
CA ALA A 45 -15.10 -11.48 -6.88
C ALA A 45 -16.60 -11.76 -6.86
N ASP A 46 -17.16 -12.24 -7.97
CA ASP A 46 -18.47 -12.89 -7.94
C ASP A 46 -18.26 -14.26 -7.26
N ASP A 47 -18.97 -14.51 -6.16
CA ASP A 47 -18.94 -15.79 -5.45
C ASP A 47 -19.41 -17.00 -6.31
N ASP A 48 -19.86 -16.76 -7.55
CA ASP A 48 -20.57 -17.75 -8.39
C ASP A 48 -19.83 -18.22 -9.67
N ILE A 49 -18.65 -17.69 -10.02
CA ILE A 49 -17.99 -18.07 -11.30
C ILE A 49 -16.81 -19.04 -11.06
N ARG A 50 -17.14 -20.34 -11.13
CA ARG A 50 -16.19 -21.47 -10.96
C ARG A 50 -15.31 -21.82 -12.16
N ASN A 51 -15.34 -21.09 -13.28
CA ASN A 51 -14.80 -21.63 -14.54
C ASN A 51 -13.53 -20.97 -15.12
N ASP A 52 -12.97 -19.91 -14.52
CA ASP A 52 -11.56 -19.53 -14.72
C ASP A 52 -11.04 -18.65 -13.57
N ILE A 53 -10.86 -19.29 -12.40
CA ILE A 53 -10.45 -18.65 -11.15
C ILE A 53 -9.07 -17.97 -11.28
N SER A 54 -8.22 -18.33 -12.25
CA SER A 54 -6.87 -17.73 -12.33
C SER A 54 -6.87 -16.39 -13.07
N TYR A 55 -7.56 -16.32 -14.22
CA TYR A 55 -7.58 -15.12 -15.04
C TYR A 55 -8.34 -13.97 -14.36
N ASP A 56 -9.47 -14.26 -13.73
CA ASP A 56 -10.27 -13.23 -13.05
C ASP A 56 -9.56 -12.65 -11.83
N TYR A 57 -8.83 -13.49 -11.09
CA TYR A 57 -8.05 -13.04 -9.93
C TYR A 57 -6.86 -12.14 -10.31
N LYS A 58 -6.15 -12.49 -11.38
CA LYS A 58 -5.10 -11.62 -11.95
C LYS A 58 -5.66 -10.27 -12.36
N LYS A 59 -6.78 -10.26 -13.09
CA LYS A 59 -7.43 -9.04 -13.55
C LYS A 59 -7.85 -8.17 -12.36
N ARG A 60 -8.52 -8.75 -11.37
CA ARG A 60 -8.92 -8.05 -10.14
C ARG A 60 -7.75 -7.36 -9.46
N ARG A 61 -6.67 -8.10 -9.17
CA ARG A 61 -5.50 -7.57 -8.45
C ARG A 61 -4.70 -6.55 -9.25
N SER A 62 -4.77 -6.61 -10.58
CA SER A 62 -4.12 -5.66 -11.49
C SER A 62 -4.76 -4.27 -11.49
N TYR A 63 -5.98 -4.12 -10.99
CA TYR A 63 -6.73 -2.87 -10.99
C TYR A 63 -7.30 -2.54 -9.61
N ASP A 64 -6.72 -3.08 -8.55
CA ASP A 64 -7.11 -2.86 -7.15
C ASP A 64 -6.69 -1.46 -6.66
N ILE A 65 -7.31 -0.45 -7.24
CA ILE A 65 -7.07 0.97 -6.97
C ILE A 65 -8.39 1.75 -7.07
N GLY A 66 -8.54 2.74 -6.21
CA GLY A 66 -9.69 3.64 -6.20
C GLY A 66 -9.28 5.04 -5.73
N LEU A 67 -10.12 6.02 -6.03
CA LEU A 67 -10.02 7.38 -5.52
C LEU A 67 -11.24 7.67 -4.65
N ILE A 68 -11.01 8.37 -3.55
CA ILE A 68 -12.07 8.88 -2.69
C ILE A 68 -12.08 10.39 -2.87
N LYS A 69 -13.23 10.94 -3.26
CA LYS A 69 -13.44 12.38 -3.31
C LYS A 69 -14.17 12.82 -2.06
N PHE A 70 -13.69 13.89 -1.46
CA PHE A 70 -14.21 14.42 -0.21
C PHE A 70 -15.28 15.46 -0.49
N ASP A 71 -16.26 15.56 0.40
CA ASP A 71 -17.31 16.59 0.37
C ASP A 71 -16.75 18.02 0.39
N GLU A 72 -15.66 18.23 1.14
CA GLU A 72 -14.98 19.51 1.26
C GLU A 72 -13.46 19.38 1.14
N LYS A 73 -12.82 20.45 0.64
CA LYS A 73 -11.36 20.53 0.56
C LYS A 73 -10.75 20.40 1.96
N ILE A 74 -9.65 19.68 2.08
CA ILE A 74 -8.83 19.66 3.29
C ILE A 74 -7.78 20.78 3.23
N GLU A 75 -7.64 21.52 4.34
CA GLU A 75 -6.55 22.47 4.51
C GLU A 75 -5.28 21.72 4.91
N THR A 76 -4.16 22.07 4.29
CA THR A 76 -2.86 21.51 4.65
C THR A 76 -2.22 22.33 5.75
N ASP A 77 -1.49 21.66 6.62
CA ASP A 77 -0.71 22.25 7.70
C ASP A 77 0.52 21.37 7.99
N VAL A 78 1.15 21.55 9.15
CA VAL A 78 2.34 20.79 9.54
C VAL A 78 2.05 19.30 9.85
N PHE A 79 0.78 18.91 10.02
CA PHE A 79 0.34 17.56 10.33
C PHE A 79 -0.37 16.87 9.16
N VAL A 80 -0.90 17.65 8.21
CA VAL A 80 -1.58 17.15 7.01
C VAL A 80 -0.98 17.82 5.78
N ASP A 81 -0.33 17.02 4.94
CA ASP A 81 0.16 17.46 3.64
C ASP A 81 -0.11 16.40 2.57
N THR A 82 0.02 16.80 1.32
CA THR A 82 -0.06 15.93 0.15
C THR A 82 1.27 15.23 -0.11
N ILE A 83 1.20 14.10 -0.81
CA ILE A 83 2.37 13.40 -1.31
C ILE A 83 2.41 13.43 -2.84
N ASP A 84 3.60 13.68 -3.37
CA ASP A 84 3.85 13.66 -4.82
C ASP A 84 3.77 12.21 -5.34
N LEU A 85 3.16 12.03 -6.52
CA LEU A 85 3.09 10.72 -7.17
C LEU A 85 4.40 10.40 -7.89
N ALA A 86 4.83 9.15 -7.87
CA ALA A 86 5.98 8.73 -8.67
C ALA A 86 5.66 8.82 -10.17
N ASP A 87 6.60 9.37 -10.94
CA ASP A 87 6.46 9.55 -12.39
C ASP A 87 7.03 8.38 -13.21
N SER A 88 7.95 7.62 -12.60
CA SER A 88 8.55 6.44 -13.22
C SER A 88 8.89 5.39 -12.17
N VAL A 89 8.94 4.14 -12.60
CA VAL A 89 9.58 3.07 -11.84
C VAL A 89 11.08 3.25 -12.10
N GLU A 90 11.72 4.12 -11.33
CA GLU A 90 13.18 4.25 -11.30
C GLU A 90 13.82 2.90 -10.93
N ASP A 91 15.15 2.84 -10.88
CA ASP A 91 15.84 1.65 -10.35
C ASP A 91 15.47 1.45 -8.87
N MET A 92 14.39 0.71 -8.63
CA MET A 92 13.77 0.48 -7.32
C MET A 92 14.75 -0.14 -6.33
N SER A 93 15.80 -0.79 -6.82
CA SER A 93 16.89 -1.34 -5.99
C SER A 93 17.67 -0.27 -5.23
N LYS A 94 17.63 0.99 -5.69
CA LYS A 94 18.31 2.16 -5.08
C LYS A 94 17.39 2.99 -4.18
N LEU A 95 16.15 2.56 -4.01
CA LEU A 95 15.16 3.29 -3.23
C LEU A 95 14.94 2.64 -1.86
N ASN A 96 14.74 3.49 -0.86
CA ASN A 96 14.25 3.11 0.44
C ASN A 96 12.73 3.28 0.47
N CYS A 97 12.03 2.14 0.45
CA CYS A 97 10.58 2.08 0.45
C CYS A 97 10.03 1.67 1.82
N PHE A 98 8.91 2.28 2.19
CA PHE A 98 8.23 2.09 3.46
C PHE A 98 6.73 1.93 3.22
N ALA A 99 6.13 0.96 3.89
CA ALA A 99 4.69 0.89 4.07
C ALA A 99 4.33 1.53 5.41
N ILE A 100 3.26 2.31 5.44
CA ILE A 100 2.83 3.05 6.63
C ILE A 100 1.35 2.75 6.88
N GLY A 101 0.98 2.45 8.12
CA GLY A 101 -0.41 2.13 8.45
C GLY A 101 -0.66 1.74 9.91
N TYR A 102 -1.91 1.35 10.15
CA TYR A 102 -2.49 0.97 11.45
C TYR A 102 -2.83 -0.53 11.54
N GLY A 103 -2.31 -1.31 10.60
CA GLY A 103 -2.59 -2.74 10.49
C GLY A 103 -2.21 -3.53 11.74
N GLN A 104 -2.85 -4.69 11.88
CA GLN A 104 -2.63 -5.62 12.97
C GLN A 104 -1.18 -6.11 13.00
N ARG A 105 -0.65 -6.24 14.21
CA ARG A 105 0.61 -6.93 14.46
C ARG A 105 0.37 -8.43 14.51
N TYR A 106 1.22 -9.17 13.81
CA TYR A 106 1.33 -10.61 14.02
C TYR A 106 2.51 -10.85 14.96
N ASP A 107 2.24 -11.21 16.21
CA ASP A 107 3.25 -11.76 17.09
C ASP A 107 3.31 -13.28 16.89
N VAL A 108 4.52 -13.79 16.68
CA VAL A 108 4.78 -15.21 16.35
C VAL A 108 4.48 -16.14 17.55
N LEU A 109 4.19 -15.59 18.73
CA LEU A 109 4.08 -16.31 20.00
C LEU A 109 2.70 -16.23 20.68
N GLU A 110 1.78 -15.41 20.16
CA GLU A 110 0.44 -15.27 20.73
C GLU A 110 -0.57 -15.88 19.75
N PRO A 111 -1.56 -16.68 20.21
CA PRO A 111 -2.65 -17.08 19.35
C PRO A 111 -3.28 -15.82 18.76
N VAL A 112 -3.67 -15.88 17.48
CA VAL A 112 -4.30 -14.78 16.73
C VAL A 112 -5.64 -14.41 17.38
N GLN A 113 -5.58 -13.77 18.55
CA GLN A 113 -6.67 -12.94 19.03
C GLN A 113 -6.68 -11.74 18.13
N TYR A 114 -7.87 -11.38 17.69
CA TYR A 114 -8.10 -10.24 16.84
C TYR A 114 -7.73 -8.98 17.62
N THR A 115 -6.46 -8.60 17.62
CA THR A 115 -6.03 -7.32 18.18
C THR A 115 -6.67 -6.26 17.29
N PRO A 116 -7.45 -5.31 17.83
CA PRO A 116 -7.91 -4.17 17.06
C PRO A 116 -6.73 -3.51 16.35
N GLY A 117 -6.97 -2.88 15.19
CA GLY A 117 -5.96 -2.03 14.56
C GLY A 117 -5.32 -1.14 15.61
N LEU A 118 -4.00 -1.00 15.55
CA LEU A 118 -3.26 -0.40 16.65
C LEU A 118 -3.57 1.09 16.73
N ASP A 119 -3.57 1.66 17.94
CA ASP A 119 -3.86 3.08 18.16
C ASP A 119 -2.75 4.02 17.61
N GLU A 120 -1.58 3.46 17.30
CA GLU A 120 -0.37 4.17 16.86
C GLU A 120 -0.03 3.84 15.40
N LEU A 121 0.28 4.87 14.61
CA LEU A 121 0.74 4.72 13.24
C LEU A 121 2.13 4.10 13.21
N ARG A 122 2.36 3.12 12.34
CA ARG A 122 3.67 2.47 12.19
C ARG A 122 4.16 2.50 10.77
N GLU A 123 5.47 2.38 10.64
CA GLU A 123 6.15 2.19 9.37
C GLU A 123 6.95 0.88 9.36
N VAL A 124 7.06 0.28 8.17
CA VAL A 124 7.94 -0.86 7.91
C VAL A 124 8.69 -0.63 6.62
N ARG A 125 10.03 -0.70 6.69
CA ARG A 125 10.87 -0.72 5.49
C ARG A 125 10.64 -2.03 4.75
N LEU A 126 10.36 -1.95 3.45
CA LEU A 126 10.17 -3.11 2.60
C LEU A 126 11.10 -2.98 1.38
N PRO A 127 12.10 -3.86 1.22
CA PRO A 127 12.98 -3.80 0.08
C PRO A 127 12.26 -4.24 -1.19
N TRP A 128 12.67 -3.70 -2.33
CA TRP A 128 12.20 -4.13 -3.63
C TRP A 128 12.49 -5.62 -3.86
N LEU A 129 11.49 -6.34 -4.37
CA LEU A 129 11.66 -7.71 -4.87
C LEU A 129 11.50 -7.70 -6.38
N GLU A 130 12.41 -8.37 -7.08
CA GLU A 130 12.37 -8.42 -8.53
C GLU A 130 11.05 -9.06 -9.01
N PRO A 131 10.41 -8.54 -10.08
CA PRO A 131 9.10 -9.02 -10.54
C PRO A 131 9.07 -10.52 -10.80
N GLU A 132 10.18 -11.10 -11.23
CA GLU A 132 10.33 -12.53 -11.52
C GLU A 132 10.19 -13.37 -10.24
N ILE A 133 10.68 -12.89 -9.10
CA ILE A 133 10.52 -13.57 -7.80
C ILE A 133 9.03 -13.63 -7.46
N CYS A 134 8.34 -12.51 -7.58
CA CYS A 134 6.94 -12.43 -7.20
C CYS A 134 6.04 -13.16 -8.18
N ALA A 135 6.34 -13.16 -9.49
CA ALA A 135 5.62 -13.96 -10.48
C ALA A 135 5.76 -15.47 -10.24
N ARG A 136 6.92 -15.93 -9.75
CA ARG A 136 7.13 -17.34 -9.37
C ARG A 136 6.35 -17.73 -8.11
N LEU A 137 6.34 -16.84 -7.13
CA LEU A 137 5.79 -17.11 -5.79
C LEU A 137 4.30 -16.81 -5.67
N PHE A 138 3.79 -15.95 -6.53
CA PHE A 138 2.45 -15.45 -6.47
C PHE A 138 1.84 -15.38 -7.86
N TYR A 139 1.13 -16.44 -8.24
CA TYR A 139 0.62 -16.60 -9.61
C TYR A 139 -0.29 -15.45 -10.07
N GLU A 140 -0.93 -14.74 -9.14
CA GLU A 140 -1.84 -13.62 -9.43
C GLU A 140 -1.12 -12.28 -9.60
N TYR A 141 0.18 -12.23 -9.28
CA TYR A 141 1.00 -11.03 -9.41
C TYR A 141 1.14 -10.65 -10.90
N GLN A 142 0.92 -9.37 -11.18
CA GLN A 142 1.03 -8.84 -12.54
C GLN A 142 1.87 -7.56 -12.55
N TYR A 143 3.08 -7.63 -13.11
CA TYR A 143 3.90 -6.46 -13.40
C TYR A 143 3.60 -5.95 -14.83
N PRO A 144 3.53 -4.63 -15.09
CA PRO A 144 3.83 -3.49 -14.20
C PRO A 144 2.65 -2.93 -13.38
N GLN A 145 1.48 -3.57 -13.44
CA GLN A 145 0.27 -3.15 -12.70
C GLN A 145 0.46 -3.17 -11.19
N GLN A 146 1.24 -4.13 -10.72
CA GLN A 146 1.58 -4.32 -9.33
C GLN A 146 3.09 -4.21 -9.14
N LEU A 147 3.48 -3.67 -7.99
CA LEU A 147 4.85 -3.68 -7.50
C LEU A 147 4.96 -4.67 -6.35
N CYS A 148 6.17 -5.17 -6.12
CA CYS A 148 6.42 -6.22 -5.13
C CYS A 148 7.58 -5.86 -4.20
N PHE A 149 7.35 -6.01 -2.91
CA PHE A 149 8.33 -5.68 -1.88
C PHE A 149 8.32 -6.71 -0.77
N GLY A 150 9.40 -6.77 -0.01
CA GLY A 150 9.48 -7.61 1.19
C GLY A 150 10.79 -8.37 1.26
N TYR A 151 10.82 -9.40 2.08
CA TYR A 151 12.06 -10.07 2.47
C TYR A 151 12.04 -11.54 2.05
N LYS A 152 13.16 -11.99 1.47
CA LYS A 152 13.49 -13.40 1.26
C LYS A 152 14.55 -13.79 2.29
N GLN A 153 14.24 -14.76 3.14
CA GLN A 153 15.14 -15.20 4.21
C GLN A 153 15.88 -16.45 3.82
N SER A 154 17.18 -16.43 4.08
CA SER A 154 17.97 -17.65 4.05
C SER A 154 17.74 -18.46 5.32
N TRP A 155 18.00 -19.77 5.25
CA TRP A 155 17.96 -20.67 6.41
C TRP A 155 18.91 -20.28 7.56
N HIS A 156 19.78 -19.30 7.34
CA HIS A 156 20.72 -18.79 8.34
C HIS A 156 20.27 -17.45 8.97
N ASP A 157 19.19 -16.84 8.47
CA ASP A 157 18.64 -15.61 9.03
C ASP A 157 17.80 -15.90 10.28
N CYS A 158 18.26 -15.40 11.43
CA CYS A 158 17.61 -15.67 12.73
C CYS A 158 16.51 -14.68 13.12
N ARG A 159 16.16 -13.71 12.27
CA ARG A 159 15.11 -12.71 12.55
C ARG A 159 13.97 -12.95 11.59
N PRO A 160 12.69 -12.97 12.01
CA PRO A 160 11.56 -13.16 11.10
C PRO A 160 11.44 -11.99 10.11
N PRO A 161 10.89 -12.23 8.91
CA PRO A 161 10.77 -11.19 7.90
C PRO A 161 9.68 -10.20 8.31
N LYS A 162 9.88 -8.93 7.97
CA LYS A 162 8.87 -7.89 8.22
C LYS A 162 7.92 -7.79 7.02
N GLN A 163 6.65 -7.52 7.28
CA GLN A 163 5.62 -7.29 6.27
C GLN A 163 4.51 -6.41 6.82
N VAL A 164 3.61 -5.95 5.94
CA VAL A 164 2.39 -5.24 6.33
C VAL A 164 1.37 -6.19 6.96
N GLY A 165 0.47 -5.63 7.77
CA GLY A 165 -0.56 -6.35 8.53
C GLY A 165 -1.94 -6.31 7.87
N ARG A 166 -2.88 -7.07 8.46
CA ARG A 166 -4.32 -6.90 8.14
C ARG A 166 -4.75 -5.51 8.56
N GLY A 167 -5.39 -4.77 7.65
CA GLY A 167 -5.78 -3.38 7.89
C GLY A 167 -4.91 -2.35 7.15
N ASP A 168 -3.70 -2.71 6.71
CA ASP A 168 -2.85 -1.81 5.92
C ASP A 168 -3.25 -1.71 4.43
N SER A 169 -4.18 -2.55 3.97
CA SER A 169 -4.70 -2.50 2.60
C SER A 169 -5.36 -1.15 2.30
N GLY A 170 -4.97 -0.52 1.20
CA GLY A 170 -5.31 0.87 0.85
C GLY A 170 -4.31 1.90 1.38
N GLY A 171 -3.39 1.49 2.26
CA GLY A 171 -2.33 2.34 2.80
C GLY A 171 -1.22 2.63 1.78
N PRO A 172 -0.41 3.67 2.01
CA PRO A 172 0.63 4.09 1.08
C PRO A 172 1.88 3.22 1.18
N LEU A 173 2.49 2.96 0.03
CA LEU A 173 3.89 2.59 -0.08
C LEU A 173 4.66 3.76 -0.68
N VAL A 174 5.51 4.36 0.15
CA VAL A 174 6.29 5.54 -0.18
C VAL A 174 7.75 5.18 -0.33
N CYS A 175 8.44 5.79 -1.28
CA CYS A 175 9.87 5.56 -1.48
C CYS A 175 10.61 6.88 -1.61
N ARG A 176 11.89 6.85 -1.24
CA ARG A 176 12.85 7.93 -1.48
C ARG A 176 14.19 7.33 -1.89
N PRO A 177 15.04 8.06 -2.62
CA PRO A 177 16.42 7.64 -2.86
C PRO A 177 17.15 7.30 -1.57
N GLU A 178 18.06 6.33 -1.64
CA GLU A 178 19.00 6.12 -0.56
C GLU A 178 19.92 7.34 -0.41
N ALA A 179 19.85 7.97 0.77
CA ALA A 179 20.67 9.13 1.06
C ALA A 179 22.10 8.66 1.38
N PRO A 180 23.13 9.19 0.70
CA PRO A 180 24.50 9.05 1.18
C PRO A 180 24.59 9.57 2.62
N MET A 181 25.37 8.91 3.49
CA MET A 181 25.53 9.30 4.91
C MET A 181 25.93 10.77 5.12
N GLU A 182 26.49 11.44 4.11
CA GLU A 182 26.96 12.84 4.15
C GLU A 182 26.02 13.85 3.45
N SER A 183 24.85 13.40 2.98
CA SER A 183 23.90 14.25 2.27
C SER A 183 22.93 14.94 3.22
N CYS A 184 23.03 16.28 3.36
CA CYS A 184 21.98 17.12 3.95
C CYS A 184 20.76 17.33 3.06
N PHE A 185 20.68 16.68 1.88
CA PHE A 185 19.48 16.77 1.05
C PHE A 185 18.32 16.02 1.68
N ILE A 186 17.24 16.73 1.96
CA ILE A 186 15.96 16.15 2.31
C ILE A 186 15.39 15.54 1.03
N PHE A 187 15.58 14.24 0.84
CA PHE A 187 14.92 13.51 -0.23
C PHE A 187 13.42 13.43 0.07
N LYS A 188 12.61 13.95 -0.86
CA LYS A 188 11.16 13.83 -0.78
C LYS A 188 10.75 12.37 -0.95
N PHE A 189 9.76 11.96 -0.16
CA PHE A 189 9.04 10.71 -0.40
C PHE A 189 8.08 10.88 -1.56
N LEU A 190 8.03 9.90 -2.45
CA LEU A 190 7.05 9.79 -3.51
C LEU A 190 6.16 8.58 -3.27
N LEU A 191 4.90 8.66 -3.66
CA LEU A 191 3.98 7.54 -3.62
C LEU A 191 4.22 6.63 -4.84
N TYR A 192 4.71 5.42 -4.60
CA TYR A 192 4.96 4.42 -5.64
C TYR A 192 3.84 3.39 -5.73
N GLY A 193 3.19 3.10 -4.61
CA GLY A 193 2.13 2.09 -4.60
C GLY A 193 1.08 2.30 -3.51
N VAL A 194 -0.06 1.64 -3.71
CA VAL A 194 -1.10 1.47 -2.70
C VAL A 194 -1.13 0.00 -2.30
N ILE A 195 -1.02 -0.29 -1.01
CA ILE A 195 -0.92 -1.67 -0.49
C ILE A 195 -2.19 -2.45 -0.83
N THR A 196 -2.03 -3.59 -1.50
CA THR A 196 -3.16 -4.47 -1.88
C THR A 196 -3.20 -5.73 -1.04
N SER A 197 -2.06 -6.40 -0.88
CA SER A 197 -2.00 -7.66 -0.16
C SER A 197 -0.63 -7.95 0.43
N ALA A 198 -0.60 -8.83 1.43
CA ALA A 198 0.62 -9.40 1.98
C ALA A 198 0.48 -10.91 2.10
N ARG A 199 1.57 -11.64 1.91
CA ARG A 199 1.65 -13.09 2.06
C ARG A 199 3.00 -13.49 2.62
N GLN A 200 2.97 -14.41 3.58
CA GLN A 200 4.14 -15.11 4.07
C GLN A 200 4.10 -16.55 3.58
N MET A 201 5.24 -17.06 3.12
CA MET A 201 5.33 -18.40 2.53
C MET A 201 6.71 -19.01 2.76
N TYR A 202 6.73 -20.34 2.73
CA TYR A 202 7.95 -21.15 2.83
C TYR A 202 8.26 -21.75 1.46
N THR A 203 9.53 -21.78 1.06
CA THR A 203 9.94 -22.36 -0.22
C THR A 203 11.13 -23.29 -0.02
N ASN A 204 11.51 -24.03 -1.06
CA ASN A 204 12.74 -24.84 -1.01
C ASN A 204 14.01 -23.96 -1.06
N GLU A 205 13.90 -22.75 -1.62
CA GLU A 205 15.01 -21.80 -1.79
C GLU A 205 15.20 -20.91 -0.55
N TRP A 206 14.12 -20.63 0.19
CA TRP A 206 14.10 -19.68 1.31
C TRP A 206 13.33 -20.25 2.50
N SER A 207 13.91 -20.06 3.69
CA SER A 207 13.28 -20.51 4.94
C SER A 207 12.04 -19.70 5.28
N ASP A 208 11.91 -18.49 4.77
CA ASP A 208 10.72 -17.66 4.92
C ASP A 208 10.74 -16.56 3.84
N VAL A 209 9.60 -16.28 3.24
CA VAL A 209 9.43 -15.19 2.27
C VAL A 209 8.18 -14.42 2.63
N ALA A 210 8.35 -13.15 2.96
CA ALA A 210 7.25 -12.24 3.19
C ALA A 210 7.17 -11.25 2.05
N ILE A 211 6.04 -11.27 1.33
CA ILE A 211 5.76 -10.45 0.16
C ILE A 211 4.63 -9.49 0.50
N THR A 212 4.81 -8.24 0.12
CA THR A 212 3.77 -7.22 0.04
C THR A 212 3.62 -6.80 -1.40
N THR A 213 2.41 -6.86 -1.94
CA THR A 213 2.09 -6.33 -3.26
C THR A 213 1.35 -5.01 -3.15
N THR A 214 1.59 -4.13 -4.12
CA THR A 214 0.92 -2.83 -4.20
C THR A 214 0.41 -2.57 -5.60
N SER A 215 -0.70 -1.86 -5.75
CA SER A 215 -1.10 -1.28 -7.05
C SER A 215 -0.12 -0.17 -7.41
N SER A 216 0.43 -0.23 -8.62
CA SER A 216 1.49 0.66 -9.11
C SER A 216 0.94 2.04 -9.46
N ILE A 217 1.36 3.08 -8.74
CA ILE A 217 0.96 4.45 -9.03
C ILE A 217 1.43 4.87 -10.43
N VAL A 218 2.65 4.47 -10.81
CA VAL A 218 3.22 4.79 -12.12
C VAL A 218 2.38 4.19 -13.23
N PHE A 219 1.96 2.93 -13.10
CA PHE A 219 1.11 2.27 -14.09
C PHE A 219 -0.27 2.92 -14.19
N HIS A 220 -0.91 3.19 -13.04
CA HIS A 220 -2.25 3.78 -13.01
C HIS A 220 -2.25 5.31 -13.16
N ARG A 221 -1.10 5.96 -13.38
CA ARG A 221 -0.97 7.42 -13.40
C ARG A 221 -1.97 8.08 -14.35
N SER A 222 -2.07 7.61 -15.58
CA SER A 222 -3.03 8.14 -16.58
C SER A 222 -4.49 8.05 -16.12
N TRP A 223 -4.84 6.97 -15.43
CA TRP A 223 -6.18 6.78 -14.87
C TRP A 223 -6.43 7.74 -13.70
N ILE A 224 -5.45 7.89 -12.81
CA ILE A 224 -5.49 8.83 -11.69
C ILE A 224 -5.63 10.27 -12.22
N SER A 225 -4.79 10.69 -13.17
CA SER A 225 -4.80 12.05 -13.74
C SER A 225 -6.17 12.41 -14.32
N ARG A 226 -6.79 11.47 -15.04
CA ARG A 226 -8.09 11.65 -15.70
C ARG A 226 -9.20 11.91 -14.68
N HIS A 227 -9.24 11.14 -13.60
CA HIS A 227 -10.32 11.21 -12.61
C HIS A 227 -10.09 12.29 -11.55
N ALA A 228 -8.85 12.48 -11.11
CA ALA A 228 -8.49 13.53 -10.15
C ALA A 228 -8.39 14.91 -10.80
N LYS A 229 -8.51 15.03 -12.12
CA LYS A 229 -8.30 16.25 -12.91
C LYS A 229 -6.93 16.91 -12.62
N ILE A 230 -5.94 16.09 -12.27
CA ILE A 230 -4.58 16.56 -12.01
C ILE A 230 -3.92 16.82 -13.36
N LEU A 231 -3.65 18.09 -13.66
CA LEU A 231 -2.81 18.48 -14.79
C LEU A 231 -1.35 18.29 -14.39
N PHE A 232 -0.74 17.22 -14.85
CA PHE A 232 0.71 17.08 -14.77
C PHE A 232 1.33 18.00 -15.82
N MET A 233 2.00 19.07 -15.39
CA MET A 233 2.83 19.88 -16.28
C MET A 233 3.98 18.99 -16.78
N LYS A 234 4.06 18.82 -18.11
CA LYS A 234 5.15 18.12 -18.78
C LYS A 234 6.46 18.89 -18.66
#